data_AF-A0A930ACF3-F1
#
_entry.id   AF-A0A930ACF3-F1
#
_cell.length_a   1.000
_cell.length_b   1.000
_cell.length_c   1.000
_cell.angle_alpha   90.00
_cell.angle_beta   90.00
_cell.angle_gamma   90.00
#
_symmetry.space_group_name_H-M   'P 1'
#
loop_
_entity.id
_entity.type
_entity.pdbx_description
1 polymer ?
#
loop_
_entity_poly.entity_id
_entity_poly.type
_entity_poly.pdbx_seq_one_letter_code
_entity_poly.pdbx_strand_id
1 'polypeptide(L)'
;YVKATAKITDGRECVSATAYAREPDTKKGMDESQITGATSSYARKYALNALLCIDDTKDADTMDNSKKPVQQTQETVYNWQTLKARATQGGISEEDLVHYVTETLKVKKPSELTQEHYQQAFNWVNAQRYAKR
;
A
#
# COMPACT_ATOMS: atom_id res chain seq x y z
N TYR A 1 24.35 -10.88 -2.02
CA TYR A 1 23.84 -11.00 -0.64
C TYR A 1 24.92 -10.52 0.31
N VAL A 2 24.57 -9.68 1.27
CA VAL A 2 25.49 -9.21 2.32
C VAL A 2 25.30 -10.07 3.58
N LYS A 3 26.39 -10.56 4.14
CA LYS A 3 26.43 -11.34 5.38
C LYS A 3 26.88 -10.46 6.53
N ALA A 4 26.22 -10.58 7.69
CA ALA A 4 26.69 -9.99 8.93
C ALA A 4 26.64 -11.02 10.06
N THR A 5 27.60 -10.94 10.99
CA THR A 5 27.66 -11.76 12.19
C THR A 5 27.76 -10.86 13.41
N ALA A 6 26.81 -11.00 14.34
CA ALA A 6 26.84 -10.34 15.65
C ALA A 6 27.40 -11.33 16.68
N LYS A 7 28.21 -10.84 17.61
CA LYS A 7 28.85 -11.66 18.66
C LYS A 7 28.85 -10.89 19.98
N ILE A 8 28.53 -11.58 21.06
CA ILE A 8 28.64 -11.10 22.44
C ILE A 8 29.49 -12.09 23.24
N THR A 9 30.33 -11.57 24.14
CA THR A 9 31.23 -12.38 24.97
C THR A 9 31.46 -11.71 26.32
N ASP A 10 31.59 -12.53 27.36
CA ASP A 10 32.02 -12.12 28.71
C ASP A 10 33.54 -12.32 28.93
N GLY A 11 34.28 -12.70 27.88
CA GLY A 11 35.69 -13.07 27.93
C GLY A 11 35.96 -14.56 28.15
N ARG A 12 34.93 -15.38 28.44
CA ARG A 12 35.01 -16.84 28.59
C ARG A 12 34.16 -17.55 27.56
N GLU A 13 32.90 -17.15 27.46
CA GLU A 13 31.92 -17.68 26.54
C GLU A 13 31.61 -16.67 25.45
N CYS A 14 31.21 -17.18 24.28
CA CYS A 14 30.92 -16.39 23.11
C CYS A 14 29.67 -16.94 22.44
N VAL A 15 28.66 -16.09 22.31
CA VAL A 15 27.46 -16.39 21.51
C VAL A 15 27.50 -15.53 20.26
N SER A 16 27.12 -16.11 19.13
CA SER A 16 27.08 -15.39 17.86
C SER A 16 25.89 -15.82 17.02
N ALA A 17 25.37 -14.88 16.23
CA ALA A 17 24.35 -15.14 15.25
C ALA A 17 24.72 -14.48 13.92
N THR A 18 24.34 -15.12 12.82
CA THR A 18 24.64 -14.66 11.47
C THR A 18 23.34 -14.46 10.71
N ALA A 19 23.26 -13.37 9.95
CA ALA A 19 22.15 -13.13 9.05
C ALA A 19 22.62 -12.60 7.70
N TYR A 20 21.71 -12.66 6.73
CA TYR A 20 21.94 -12.25 5.36
C TYR A 20 20.87 -11.25 4.94
N ALA A 21 21.26 -10.26 4.15
CA ALA A 21 20.34 -9.38 3.43
C ALA A 21 20.62 -9.47 1.94
N ARG A 22 19.56 -9.50 1.13
CA ARG A 22 19.69 -9.48 -0.32
C ARG A 22 19.99 -8.06 -0.78
N GLU A 23 21.09 -7.91 -1.49
CA GLU A 23 21.44 -6.68 -2.18
C GLU A 23 20.79 -6.71 -3.56
N PRO A 24 19.95 -5.74 -3.92
CA PRO A 24 19.47 -5.60 -5.29
C PRO A 24 20.56 -4.96 -6.16
N ASP A 25 20.68 -5.37 -7.43
CA ASP A 25 21.65 -4.76 -8.36
C ASP A 25 21.32 -3.30 -8.66
N THR A 26 20.03 -2.94 -8.65
CA THR A 26 19.56 -1.57 -8.84
C THR A 26 18.33 -1.26 -7.99
N LYS A 27 18.19 0.00 -7.60
CA LYS A 27 17.00 0.54 -6.94
C LYS A 27 16.77 1.98 -7.40
N LYS A 28 15.59 2.25 -7.96
CA LYS A 28 15.26 3.56 -8.53
C LYS A 28 15.48 4.68 -7.50
N GLY A 29 16.29 5.68 -7.87
CA GLY A 29 16.58 6.84 -7.02
C GLY A 29 17.61 6.59 -5.92
N MET A 30 18.34 5.47 -5.97
CA MET A 30 19.39 5.14 -5.02
C MET A 30 20.66 4.78 -5.77
N ASP A 31 21.79 5.35 -5.38
CA ASP A 31 23.09 4.96 -5.93
C ASP A 31 23.58 3.61 -5.33
N GLU A 32 24.59 3.00 -5.96
CA GLU A 32 25.13 1.70 -5.53
C GLU A 32 25.62 1.72 -4.09
N SER A 33 26.30 2.79 -3.67
CA SER A 33 26.84 2.92 -2.31
C SER A 33 25.73 2.94 -1.25
N GLN A 34 24.61 3.59 -1.56
CA GLN A 34 23.43 3.64 -0.72
C GLN A 34 22.72 2.28 -0.66
N ILE A 35 22.62 1.57 -1.79
CA ILE A 35 22.07 0.20 -1.83
C ILE A 35 22.88 -0.72 -0.92
N THR A 36 24.21 -0.68 -1.04
CA THR A 36 25.11 -1.48 -0.20
C THR A 36 25.02 -1.08 1.26
N GLY A 37 25.01 0.21 1.56
CA GLY A 37 24.89 0.74 2.92
C GLY A 37 23.60 0.31 3.61
N ALA A 38 22.47 0.39 2.89
CA ALA A 38 21.17 -0.05 3.37
C ALA A 38 21.15 -1.57 3.59
N THR A 39 21.64 -2.36 2.62
CA THR A 39 21.65 -3.82 2.70
C THR A 39 22.52 -4.32 3.87
N SER A 40 23.71 -3.71 4.05
CA SER A 40 24.60 -4.00 5.18
C SER A 40 23.93 -3.70 6.53
N SER A 41 23.15 -2.62 6.61
CA SER A 41 22.41 -2.27 7.83
C SER A 41 21.31 -3.27 8.16
N TYR A 42 20.58 -3.77 7.16
CA TYR A 42 19.59 -4.86 7.35
C TYR A 42 20.24 -6.17 7.79
N ALA A 43 21.37 -6.57 7.19
CA ALA A 43 22.08 -7.78 7.61
C ALA A 43 22.49 -7.72 9.09
N ARG A 44 23.01 -6.57 9.56
CA ARG A 44 23.36 -6.37 10.98
C ARG A 44 22.14 -6.38 11.89
N LYS A 45 21.05 -5.73 11.48
CA LYS A 45 19.77 -5.75 12.21
C LYS A 45 19.32 -7.19 12.47
N TYR A 46 19.25 -8.01 11.42
CA TYR A 46 18.81 -9.40 11.54
C TYR A 46 19.78 -10.26 12.35
N ALA A 47 21.10 -10.04 12.22
CA ALA A 47 22.09 -10.75 13.02
C ALA A 47 21.95 -10.43 14.52
N LEU A 48 21.67 -9.18 14.88
CA LEU A 48 21.46 -8.76 16.26
C LEU A 48 20.13 -9.29 16.82
N ASN A 49 19.05 -9.21 16.03
CA ASN A 49 17.75 -9.78 16.38
C ASN A 49 17.85 -11.28 16.67
N ALA A 50 18.55 -12.03 15.81
CA ALA A 50 18.80 -13.45 16.02
C ALA A 50 19.68 -13.71 17.27
N LEU A 51 20.66 -12.85 17.56
CA LEU A 51 21.53 -13.00 18.73
C LEU A 51 20.77 -12.77 20.05
N LEU A 52 19.83 -11.81 20.06
CA LEU A 52 19.08 -11.40 21.24
C LEU A 52 17.68 -12.01 21.32
N CYS A 53 17.33 -12.90 20.38
CA CYS A 53 15.99 -13.49 20.24
C CYS A 53 14.87 -12.43 20.18
N ILE A 54 15.12 -11.31 19.50
CA ILE A 54 14.16 -10.22 19.31
C ILE A 54 13.48 -10.39 17.95
N ASP A 55 12.16 -10.42 17.93
CA ASP A 55 11.39 -10.39 16.69
C ASP A 55 11.15 -8.94 16.23
N ASP A 56 11.28 -8.71 14.92
CA ASP A 56 10.97 -7.43 14.26
C ASP A 56 9.56 -7.41 13.66
N THR A 57 8.81 -8.50 13.79
CA THR A 57 7.40 -8.47 13.47
C THR A 57 6.69 -7.50 14.40
N LYS A 58 5.97 -6.56 13.80
CA LYS A 58 4.89 -5.85 14.49
C LYS A 58 3.94 -6.91 15.04
N ASP A 59 3.98 -7.13 16.34
CA ASP A 59 3.08 -8.06 17.01
C ASP A 59 1.63 -7.64 16.73
N ALA A 60 0.68 -8.57 16.70
CA ALA A 60 -0.72 -8.28 16.33
C ALA A 60 -1.35 -7.17 17.19
N ASP A 61 -0.79 -6.95 18.40
CA ASP A 61 -1.19 -5.93 19.37
C ASP A 61 -0.58 -4.54 19.12
N THR A 62 0.33 -4.37 18.14
CA THR A 62 0.81 -3.03 17.70
C THR A 62 -0.17 -2.30 16.78
N MET A 63 -1.33 -2.89 16.50
CA MET A 63 -2.44 -2.17 15.89
C MET A 63 -3.09 -1.27 16.95
N ASP A 64 -2.92 0.03 16.77
CA ASP A 64 -3.72 1.04 17.45
C ASP A 64 -5.21 0.83 17.12
N ASN A 65 -5.90 -0.01 17.90
CA ASN A 65 -7.32 -0.31 17.75
C ASN A 65 -8.22 0.93 17.96
N SER A 66 -7.65 2.07 18.37
CA SER A 66 -8.34 3.36 18.45
C SER A 66 -8.54 3.99 17.07
N LYS A 67 -7.77 3.58 16.06
CA LYS A 67 -7.97 4.04 14.68
C LYS A 67 -8.90 3.06 13.98
N LYS A 68 -10.18 3.45 13.88
CA LYS A 68 -11.08 2.93 12.83
C LYS A 68 -10.28 2.84 11.53
N PRO A 69 -10.38 1.74 10.76
CA PRO A 69 -9.56 1.55 9.57
C PRO A 69 -9.69 2.80 8.70
N VAL A 70 -8.61 3.59 8.65
CA VAL A 70 -8.51 4.68 7.71
C VAL A 70 -8.39 3.96 6.39
N GLN A 71 -9.52 3.84 5.68
CA GLN A 71 -9.50 3.54 4.26
C GLN A 71 -8.46 4.48 3.69
N GLN A 72 -7.38 3.94 3.14
CA GLN A 72 -6.43 4.72 2.36
C GLN A 72 -7.26 5.47 1.32
N THR A 73 -7.50 6.75 1.57
CA THR A 73 -8.04 7.68 0.60
C THR A 73 -6.94 7.83 -0.43
N GLN A 74 -6.89 6.88 -1.38
CA GLN A 74 -6.34 7.15 -2.69
C GLN A 74 -7.07 8.39 -3.16
N GLU A 75 -6.35 9.49 -3.38
CA GLU A 75 -6.92 10.73 -3.92
C GLU A 75 -7.77 10.35 -5.13
N THR A 76 -9.09 10.47 -5.00
CA THR A 76 -10.01 10.11 -6.07
C THR A 76 -9.82 11.12 -7.19
N VAL A 77 -9.06 10.75 -8.20
CA VAL A 77 -8.96 11.51 -9.45
C VAL A 77 -10.34 11.45 -10.11
N TYR A 78 -11.08 12.56 -10.04
CA TYR A 78 -12.41 12.72 -10.62
C TYR A 78 -12.31 12.81 -12.15
N ASN A 79 -12.32 11.65 -12.82
CA ASN A 79 -12.36 11.55 -14.27
C ASN A 79 -13.24 10.36 -14.72
N TRP A 80 -13.63 10.37 -16.00
CA TRP A 80 -14.49 9.37 -16.61
C TRP A 80 -13.93 7.94 -16.56
N GLN A 81 -12.61 7.79 -16.76
CA GLN A 81 -11.96 6.47 -16.78
C GLN A 81 -12.01 5.80 -15.39
N THR A 82 -11.71 6.56 -14.34
CA THR A 82 -11.76 6.11 -12.95
C THR A 82 -13.20 5.76 -12.55
N LEU A 83 -14.18 6.57 -12.96
CA LEU A 83 -15.60 6.33 -12.69
C LEU A 83 -16.08 5.04 -13.36
N LYS A 84 -15.76 4.87 -14.64
CA LYS A 84 -16.08 3.65 -15.41
C LYS A 84 -15.46 2.41 -14.79
N ALA A 85 -14.16 2.45 -14.49
CA ALA A 85 -13.47 1.31 -13.86
C ALA A 85 -14.13 0.90 -12.55
N ARG A 86 -14.55 1.88 -11.73
CA ARG A 86 -15.20 1.64 -10.44
C ARG A 86 -16.63 1.11 -10.58
N ALA A 87 -17.35 1.55 -11.60
CA ALA A 87 -18.69 1.06 -11.95
C ALA A 87 -18.62 -0.41 -12.40
N THR A 88 -17.71 -0.75 -13.32
CA THR A 88 -17.53 -2.13 -13.80
C THR A 88 -17.15 -3.08 -12.67
N GLN A 89 -16.25 -2.67 -11.77
CA GLN A 89 -15.93 -3.45 -10.56
C GLN A 89 -17.14 -3.66 -9.63
N GLY A 90 -18.12 -2.76 -9.67
CA GLY A 90 -19.38 -2.87 -8.94
C GLY A 90 -20.47 -3.66 -9.67
N GLY A 91 -20.17 -4.20 -10.85
CA GLY A 91 -21.15 -4.89 -11.69
C GLY A 91 -22.22 -3.95 -12.24
N ILE A 92 -21.86 -2.69 -12.51
CA ILE A 92 -22.67 -1.71 -13.23
C ILE A 92 -22.11 -1.63 -14.65
N SER A 93 -22.98 -1.78 -15.64
CA SER A 93 -22.62 -1.70 -17.06
C SER A 93 -22.27 -0.26 -17.45
N GLU A 94 -21.55 -0.07 -18.56
CA GLU A 94 -21.24 1.28 -19.05
C GLU A 94 -22.52 2.00 -19.49
N GLU A 95 -23.46 1.25 -20.05
CA GLU A 95 -24.76 1.72 -20.49
C GLU A 95 -25.58 2.31 -19.34
N ASP A 96 -25.64 1.60 -18.20
CA ASP A 96 -26.35 2.05 -17.00
C ASP A 96 -25.69 3.29 -16.38
N LEU A 97 -24.35 3.34 -16.39
CA LEU A 97 -23.60 4.49 -15.90
C LEU A 97 -23.85 5.73 -16.76
N VAL A 98 -23.83 5.58 -18.09
CA VAL A 98 -24.12 6.67 -19.02
C VAL A 98 -25.56 7.13 -18.84
N HIS A 99 -26.52 6.21 -18.74
CA HIS A 99 -27.93 6.55 -18.50
C HIS A 99 -28.12 7.34 -17.20
N TYR A 100 -27.47 6.95 -16.10
CA TYR A 100 -27.51 7.70 -14.84
C TYR A 100 -26.96 9.12 -15.01
N VAL A 101 -25.81 9.27 -15.68
CA VAL A 101 -25.21 10.58 -15.93
C VAL A 101 -26.08 11.47 -16.82
N THR A 102 -26.72 10.91 -17.86
CA THR A 102 -27.53 11.70 -18.79
C THR A 102 -28.89 12.06 -18.22
N GLU A 103 -29.58 11.12 -17.55
CA GLU A 103 -30.93 11.33 -17.03
C GLU A 103 -30.93 12.03 -15.67
N THR A 104 -30.04 11.63 -14.76
CA THR A 104 -30.06 12.13 -13.37
C THR A 104 -29.24 13.41 -13.24
N LEU A 105 -28.05 13.46 -13.85
CA LEU A 105 -27.19 14.64 -13.79
C LEU A 105 -27.47 15.65 -14.92
N LYS A 106 -28.38 15.32 -15.86
CA LYS A 106 -28.78 16.18 -16.99
C LYS A 106 -27.61 16.64 -17.86
N VAL A 107 -26.56 15.83 -17.94
CA VAL A 107 -25.36 16.12 -18.73
C VAL A 107 -25.50 15.48 -20.12
N LYS A 108 -25.27 16.24 -21.19
CA LYS A 108 -25.46 15.73 -22.56
C LYS A 108 -24.38 14.75 -22.99
N LYS A 109 -23.15 14.90 -22.47
CA LYS A 109 -21.99 14.06 -22.80
C LYS A 109 -21.04 13.91 -21.60
N PRO A 110 -20.36 12.76 -21.43
CA PRO A 110 -19.38 12.57 -20.35
C PRO A 110 -18.26 13.63 -20.29
N SER A 111 -17.97 14.31 -21.40
CA SER A 111 -17.01 15.41 -21.47
C SER A 111 -17.45 16.70 -20.76
N GLU A 112 -18.73 16.83 -20.43
CA GLU A 112 -19.32 18.02 -19.77
C GLU A 112 -19.54 17.79 -18.26
N LEU A 113 -19.06 16.67 -17.71
CA LEU A 113 -19.12 16.39 -16.29
C LEU A 113 -18.22 17.37 -15.51
N THR A 114 -18.84 18.13 -14.60
CA THR A 114 -18.12 18.95 -13.62
C THR A 114 -17.62 18.08 -12.48
N GLN A 115 -16.73 18.62 -11.65
CA GLN A 115 -16.23 17.92 -10.46
C GLN A 115 -17.37 17.48 -9.52
N GLU A 116 -18.42 18.30 -9.39
CA GLU A 116 -19.62 17.97 -8.61
C GLU A 116 -20.39 16.79 -9.21
N HIS A 117 -20.56 16.77 -10.53
CA HIS A 117 -21.21 15.64 -11.21
C HIS A 117 -20.41 14.34 -11.02
N TYR A 118 -19.08 14.40 -11.09
CA TYR A 118 -18.24 13.25 -10.78
C TYR A 118 -18.44 12.78 -9.34
N GLN A 119 -18.44 13.68 -8.36
CA GLN A 119 -18.67 13.32 -6.96
C GLN A 119 -20.00 12.59 -6.77
N GLN A 120 -21.08 13.11 -7.38
CA GLN A 120 -22.41 12.50 -7.30
C GLN A 120 -22.44 11.11 -7.97
N ALA A 121 -21.79 10.97 -9.13
CA ALA A 121 -21.69 9.68 -9.83
C ALA A 121 -20.87 8.65 -9.04
N PHE A 122 -19.73 9.03 -8.46
CA PHE A 122 -18.93 8.14 -7.61
C PHE A 122 -19.70 7.71 -6.36
N ASN A 123 -20.44 8.62 -5.74
CA ASN A 123 -21.28 8.31 -4.58
C ASN A 123 -22.37 7.30 -4.94
N TRP A 124 -23.03 7.47 -6.08
CA TRP A 124 -24.03 6.52 -6.57
C TRP A 124 -23.43 5.14 -6.86
N VAL A 125 -22.30 5.08 -7.59
CA VAL A 125 -21.59 3.82 -7.87
C VAL A 125 -21.21 3.10 -6.57
N ASN A 126 -20.70 3.82 -5.57
CA ASN A 126 -20.34 3.22 -4.29
C ASN A 126 -21.60 2.72 -3.53
N ALA A 127 -22.71 3.47 -3.55
CA ALA A 127 -23.96 3.07 -2.90
C ALA A 127 -24.53 1.77 -3.49
N GLN A 128 -24.50 1.62 -4.81
CA GLN A 128 -24.93 0.39 -5.50
C GLN A 128 -24.11 -0.84 -5.10
N ARG A 129 -22.82 -0.66 -4.76
CA ARG A 129 -21.96 -1.76 -4.29
C ARG A 129 -22.31 -2.19 -2.87
N TYR A 130 -22.65 -1.25 -1.99
CA TYR A 130 -23.05 -1.58 -0.62
C TYR A 130 -24.42 -2.25 -0.56
N ALA A 131 -25.32 -1.97 -1.50
CA ALA A 131 -26.62 -2.63 -1.58
C ALA A 131 -26.55 -4.10 -2.06
N LYS A 132 -25.45 -4.51 -2.71
CA LYS A 132 -25.24 -5.89 -3.21
C LYS A 132 -24.42 -6.79 -2.26
N ARG A 133 -23.99 -6.28 -1.11
CA ARG A 133 -23.31 -7.05 -0.04
C ARG A 133 -24.32 -7.48 1.01
#